data_AF-A0A1G8LZ48-F1
#
_entry.id   AF-A0A1G8LZ48-F1
#
_cell.length_a   1.000
_cell.length_b   1.000
_cell.length_c   1.000
_cell.angle_alpha   90.00
_cell.angle_beta   90.00
_cell.angle_gamma   90.00
#
_symmetry.space_group_name_H-M   'P 1'
#
loop_
_entity.id
_entity.type
_entity.pdbx_description
1 polymer ?
#
loop_
_entity_poly.entity_id
_entity_poly.type
_entity_poly.pdbx_seq_one_letter_code
_entity_poly.pdbx_strand_id
1 'polypeptide(L)'
;MLQVSTGKFFNTEDMRETIHRGVLYSNFQIRPDGCIATQAGTLSAAARWRDVQTLVCEVIERQPNVWMGGMITSVGPDTFINDFAAVASFALERLFTPDHDLAVRLLTSERPPLGIPRLPRNYVSKTFDMDAPYDREAEARVANLFTDLLSLERKSFSAAMSAIRRYVTALHRLSDDLDLAYTLFVAAIESLVQKFHGTAPVWGDLDQRKRKPIDKALEDAESDVANAVRAAILSGEHVALGRRFREFSLDHVNNQFFRNGAAKSMLPPGKSDLTIALKNAYDIRSGYIHTLKAIPRLLASPHSLAEVMHVDGSPHLTFEGLARVARSVIHEFVRRAPRSKREEFDYQKDFPNLLTMPLAPSMWIHNAANLTADSAYVYLNGFLHEVEQQQLNPSAPVTDIRKVTEKIDNLLPALAKPEQRLPLVTLHYWFSHWLPADERKKAISRLGTFLGDLEGESAEAFFLYVYEGRLPPWPAKTCEDLLDKYFKFRYRDKRLNVGSLLGAAGLLAIAEKFRLAEQDREARRLIARAVEEFPGMARLWEFESRFGEELPPIGWWEVLLPEGVASAESKNMATGKTLSKLNARLRPSAKPRAPLHRRAVPQTRKRG
;
A
#
# COMPACT_ATOMS: atom_id res chain seq x y z
N MET A 1 -10.90 8.10 16.89
CA MET A 1 -10.26 8.41 18.19
C MET A 1 -11.20 8.29 19.39
N LEU A 2 -12.52 8.44 19.20
CA LEU A 2 -13.52 8.39 20.28
C LEU A 2 -13.42 7.20 21.25
N GLN A 3 -13.04 6.01 20.76
CA GLN A 3 -12.89 4.84 21.62
C GLN A 3 -11.62 4.89 22.48
N VAL A 4 -10.53 5.49 21.97
CA VAL A 4 -9.29 5.62 22.73
C VAL A 4 -9.50 6.57 23.91
N SER A 5 -10.28 7.65 23.71
CA SER A 5 -10.60 8.59 24.78
C SER A 5 -11.53 8.05 25.86
N THR A 6 -12.05 6.82 25.75
CA THR A 6 -12.76 6.18 26.87
C THR A 6 -11.80 5.59 27.93
N GLY A 7 -10.49 5.55 27.65
CA GLY A 7 -9.51 4.91 28.53
C GLY A 7 -9.48 3.39 28.45
N LYS A 8 -10.19 2.78 27.50
CA LYS A 8 -10.32 1.33 27.34
C LYS A 8 -8.98 0.59 27.14
N PHE A 9 -8.01 1.26 26.53
CA PHE A 9 -6.70 0.68 26.16
C PHE A 9 -5.56 1.10 27.10
N PHE A 10 -5.86 1.81 28.18
CA PHE A 10 -4.83 2.35 29.06
C PHE A 10 -4.51 1.36 30.17
N ASN A 11 -3.21 1.20 30.44
CA ASN A 11 -2.69 0.36 31.53
C ASN A 11 -2.69 1.08 32.89
N THR A 12 -3.21 2.31 32.96
CA THR A 12 -3.27 3.14 34.16
C THR A 12 -4.63 3.79 34.29
N GLU A 13 -5.03 4.06 35.52
CA GLU A 13 -6.24 4.83 35.86
C GLU A 13 -5.93 6.31 36.08
N ASP A 14 -4.65 6.69 36.20
CA ASP A 14 -4.22 8.09 36.24
C ASP A 14 -4.24 8.69 34.83
N MET A 15 -5.28 9.48 34.55
CA MET A 15 -5.55 10.06 33.24
C MET A 15 -5.68 11.58 33.33
N ARG A 16 -5.20 12.27 32.31
CA ARG A 16 -5.51 13.67 32.05
C ARG A 16 -6.73 13.75 31.14
N GLU A 17 -7.66 14.63 31.50
CA GLU A 17 -8.82 14.95 30.68
C GLU A 17 -8.62 16.31 30.01
N THR A 18 -8.88 16.38 28.70
CA THR A 18 -8.89 17.61 27.93
C THR A 18 -10.22 17.71 27.20
N ILE A 19 -10.93 18.84 27.39
CA ILE A 19 -12.20 19.08 26.71
C ILE A 19 -11.90 19.75 25.37
N HIS A 20 -12.29 19.08 24.29
CA HIS A 20 -12.26 19.64 22.94
C HIS A 20 -13.63 20.18 22.60
N ARG A 21 -13.67 21.38 22.01
CA ARG A 21 -14.90 22.04 21.57
C ARG A 21 -14.86 22.24 20.06
N GLY A 22 -15.94 21.90 19.40
CA GLY A 22 -16.16 22.14 17.98
C GLY A 22 -17.56 22.66 17.71
N VAL A 23 -17.73 23.31 16.56
CA VAL A 23 -19.02 23.77 16.09
C VAL A 23 -19.50 22.83 14.99
N LEU A 24 -20.75 22.38 15.08
CA LEU A 24 -21.41 21.58 14.05
C LEU A 24 -22.58 22.37 13.45
N TYR A 25 -22.67 22.35 12.13
CA TYR A 25 -23.78 22.91 11.37
C TYR A 25 -24.72 21.79 10.95
N SER A 26 -26.02 22.00 11.14
CA SER A 26 -27.03 20.96 10.98
C SER A 26 -28.41 21.50 10.59
N ASN A 27 -29.27 20.61 10.07
CA ASN A 27 -30.72 20.80 10.00
C ASN A 27 -31.46 20.24 11.23
N PHE A 28 -30.74 19.73 12.24
CA PHE A 28 -31.31 19.18 13.45
C PHE A 28 -31.55 20.26 14.51
N GLN A 29 -32.72 20.22 15.15
CA GLN A 29 -33.11 21.18 16.19
C GLN A 29 -33.01 20.55 17.57
N ILE A 30 -32.23 21.19 18.45
CA ILE A 30 -32.23 20.93 19.90
C ILE A 30 -33.06 22.04 20.57
N ARG A 31 -33.71 21.73 21.69
CA ARG A 31 -34.38 22.76 22.49
C ARG A 31 -33.35 23.83 22.92
N PRO A 32 -33.71 25.12 23.05
CA PRO A 32 -32.77 26.19 23.40
C PRO A 32 -31.91 25.91 24.65
N ASP A 33 -32.47 25.24 25.66
CA ASP A 33 -31.75 24.81 26.88
C ASP A 33 -31.42 23.30 26.89
N GLY A 34 -31.58 22.64 25.75
CA GLY A 34 -31.38 21.21 25.59
C GLY A 34 -29.92 20.84 25.37
N CYS A 35 -29.53 19.68 25.90
CA CYS A 35 -28.24 19.08 25.69
C CYS A 35 -28.44 17.57 25.47
N ILE A 36 -27.83 17.01 24.43
CA ILE A 36 -27.75 15.57 24.22
C ILE A 36 -26.41 15.12 24.80
N ALA A 37 -26.46 14.34 25.88
CA ALA A 37 -25.28 13.76 26.49
C ALA A 37 -25.02 12.34 25.99
N THR A 38 -23.77 12.02 25.68
CA THR A 38 -23.31 10.69 25.27
C THR A 38 -22.06 10.31 26.06
N GLN A 39 -21.65 9.04 25.98
CA GLN A 39 -20.41 8.59 26.62
C GLN A 39 -19.14 9.25 26.03
N ALA A 40 -19.20 9.72 24.77
CA ALA A 40 -18.07 10.39 24.12
C ALA A 40 -18.02 11.90 24.41
N GLY A 41 -19.17 12.53 24.67
CA GLY A 41 -19.28 13.98 24.66
C GLY A 41 -20.72 14.48 24.66
N THR A 42 -20.89 15.79 24.55
CA THR A 42 -22.17 16.48 24.59
C THR A 42 -22.43 17.27 23.30
N LEU A 43 -23.72 17.46 23.00
CA LEU A 43 -24.18 18.30 21.90
C LEU A 43 -25.25 19.25 22.42
N SER A 44 -24.97 20.56 22.42
CA SER A 44 -25.87 21.60 22.91
C SER A 44 -26.27 22.57 21.82
N ALA A 45 -27.44 23.18 21.99
CA ALA A 45 -27.91 24.23 21.09
C ALA A 45 -27.00 25.47 21.20
N ALA A 46 -26.66 26.06 20.06
CA ALA A 46 -26.06 27.38 19.97
C ALA A 46 -27.02 28.34 19.25
N ALA A 47 -26.63 29.61 19.13
CA ALA A 47 -27.38 30.58 18.35
C ALA A 47 -27.45 30.14 16.87
N ARG A 48 -28.65 30.16 16.28
CA ARG A 48 -28.86 29.88 14.86
C ARG A 48 -28.06 30.88 14.03
N TRP A 49 -27.29 30.38 13.05
CA TRP A 49 -26.51 31.22 12.15
C TRP A 49 -27.06 31.12 10.73
N ARG A 50 -27.64 32.21 10.23
CA ARG A 50 -28.38 32.25 8.95
C ARG A 50 -29.47 31.17 8.93
N ASP A 51 -29.49 30.34 7.88
CA ASP A 51 -30.55 29.36 7.63
C ASP A 51 -30.31 28.00 8.29
N VAL A 52 -29.08 27.70 8.74
CA VAL A 52 -28.70 26.41 9.36
C VAL A 52 -28.59 26.51 10.88
N GLN A 53 -28.85 25.39 11.58
CA GLN A 53 -28.67 25.31 13.03
C GLN A 53 -27.19 25.16 13.37
N THR A 54 -26.77 25.86 14.42
CA THR A 54 -25.42 25.79 14.96
C THR A 54 -25.48 25.07 16.29
N LEU A 55 -24.66 24.04 16.45
CA LEU A 55 -24.59 23.22 17.66
C LEU A 55 -23.16 23.20 18.18
N VAL A 56 -23.00 23.27 19.50
CA VAL A 56 -21.70 23.10 20.15
C VAL A 56 -21.52 21.63 20.49
N CYS A 57 -20.44 21.05 19.99
CA CYS A 57 -20.03 19.68 20.30
C CYS A 57 -18.82 19.74 21.23
N GLU A 58 -18.93 19.11 22.39
CA GLU A 58 -17.81 18.94 23.32
C GLU A 58 -17.45 17.46 23.41
N VAL A 59 -16.17 17.12 23.26
CA VAL A 59 -15.66 15.76 23.40
C VAL A 59 -14.56 15.74 24.45
N ILE A 60 -14.61 14.77 25.35
CA ILE A 60 -13.59 14.59 26.39
C ILE A 60 -12.51 13.66 25.85
N GLU A 61 -11.30 14.18 25.65
CA GLU A 61 -10.10 13.40 25.40
C GLU A 61 -9.51 12.96 26.74
N ARG A 62 -9.38 11.65 26.95
CA ARG A 62 -8.60 11.08 28.06
C ARG A 62 -7.28 10.56 27.54
N GLN A 63 -6.20 10.84 28.25
CA GLN A 63 -4.87 10.28 27.98
C GLN A 63 -4.20 9.86 29.28
N PRO A 64 -3.33 8.82 29.26
CA PRO A 64 -2.53 8.46 30.43
C PRO A 64 -1.66 9.63 30.89
N ASN A 65 -1.62 9.85 32.21
CA ASN A 65 -0.74 10.84 32.83
C ASN A 65 0.70 10.31 32.95
N VAL A 66 1.30 9.92 31.82
CA VAL A 66 2.69 9.46 31.78
C VAL A 66 3.58 10.69 31.59
N TRP A 67 4.22 11.13 32.66
CA TRP A 67 5.15 12.26 32.63
C TRP A 67 6.45 11.84 31.93
N MET A 68 6.54 12.03 30.62
CA MET A 68 7.82 12.07 29.92
C MET A 68 8.22 13.53 29.76
N GLY A 69 9.30 13.94 30.44
CA GLY A 69 9.80 15.31 30.39
C GLY A 69 9.96 15.79 28.95
N GLY A 70 9.37 16.94 28.62
CA GLY A 70 9.46 17.58 27.31
C GLY A 70 8.44 17.11 26.25
N MET A 71 7.51 16.20 26.56
CA MET A 71 6.52 15.70 25.60
C MET A 71 5.09 16.11 26.00
N ILE A 72 4.45 16.95 25.17
CA ILE A 72 3.01 17.20 25.22
C ILE A 72 2.40 16.40 24.07
N THR A 73 1.51 15.47 24.38
CA THR A 73 0.79 14.69 23.36
C THR A 73 -0.65 15.18 23.35
N SER A 74 -1.12 15.76 22.25
CA SER A 74 -2.55 16.04 22.04
C SER A 74 -2.91 15.59 20.64
N VAL A 75 -4.05 14.90 20.52
CA VAL A 75 -4.53 14.41 19.23
C VAL A 75 -5.28 15.51 18.45
N GLY A 76 -5.57 16.65 19.10
CA GLY A 76 -6.29 17.77 18.52
C GLY A 76 -7.80 17.51 18.37
N PRO A 77 -8.62 18.57 18.29
CA PRO A 77 -10.08 18.46 18.32
C PRO A 77 -10.66 17.83 17.06
N ASP A 78 -10.05 18.06 15.89
CA ASP A 78 -10.67 17.80 14.59
C ASP A 78 -11.10 16.33 14.40
N THR A 79 -10.26 15.38 14.81
CA THR A 79 -10.57 13.96 14.63
C THR A 79 -11.75 13.53 15.49
N PHE A 80 -11.85 14.07 16.70
CA PHE A 80 -12.95 13.80 17.62
C PHE A 80 -14.27 14.40 17.13
N ILE A 81 -14.24 15.67 16.73
CA ILE A 81 -15.42 16.39 16.26
C ILE A 81 -15.94 15.79 14.95
N ASN A 82 -15.06 15.46 14.01
CA ASN A 82 -15.46 14.78 12.76
C ASN A 82 -16.04 13.38 13.01
N ASP A 83 -15.45 12.60 13.91
CA ASP A 83 -15.99 11.29 14.29
C ASP A 83 -17.37 11.42 14.93
N PHE A 84 -17.54 12.38 15.84
CA PHE A 84 -18.81 12.64 16.50
C PHE A 84 -19.88 13.07 15.48
N ALA A 85 -19.54 14.00 14.59
CA ALA A 85 -20.44 14.47 13.53
C ALA A 85 -20.90 13.33 12.61
N ALA A 86 -19.99 12.43 12.23
CA ALA A 86 -20.34 11.28 11.41
C ALA A 86 -21.30 10.31 12.13
N VAL A 87 -21.04 10.01 13.41
CA VAL A 87 -21.92 9.13 14.20
C VAL A 87 -23.29 9.78 14.44
N ALA A 88 -23.33 11.07 14.77
CA ALA A 88 -24.57 11.81 14.95
C ALA A 88 -25.41 11.86 13.66
N SER A 89 -24.77 12.13 12.52
CA SER A 89 -25.43 12.13 11.20
C SER A 89 -26.05 10.78 10.87
N PHE A 90 -25.30 9.71 11.12
CA PHE A 90 -25.74 8.35 10.90
C PHE A 90 -26.89 7.93 11.84
N ALA A 91 -26.81 8.30 13.12
CA ALA A 91 -27.82 7.96 14.12
C ALA A 91 -29.17 8.64 13.86
N LEU A 92 -29.13 9.94 13.56
CA LEU A 92 -30.31 10.79 13.49
C LEU A 92 -30.90 10.96 12.09
N GLU A 93 -30.23 10.46 11.05
CA GLU A 93 -30.65 10.69 9.65
C GLU A 93 -30.77 12.20 9.37
N ARG A 94 -29.77 12.97 9.81
CA ARG A 94 -29.63 14.42 9.64
C ARG A 94 -28.20 14.76 9.27
N LEU A 95 -27.98 15.93 8.68
CA LEU A 95 -26.63 16.39 8.39
C LEU A 95 -26.00 16.99 9.64
N PHE A 96 -24.83 16.51 10.04
CA PHE A 96 -23.95 17.20 10.99
C PHE A 96 -22.56 17.30 10.35
N THR A 97 -22.05 18.51 10.25
CA THR A 97 -20.71 18.74 9.69
C THR A 97 -20.06 19.95 10.37
N PRO A 98 -18.75 19.92 10.63
CA PRO A 98 -18.02 21.11 11.08
C PRO A 98 -17.79 22.12 9.94
N ASP A 99 -17.95 21.70 8.68
CA ASP A 99 -17.83 22.56 7.50
C ASP A 99 -19.15 23.30 7.23
N HIS A 100 -19.13 24.63 7.44
CA HIS A 100 -20.27 25.51 7.22
C HIS A 100 -20.73 25.54 5.75
N ASP A 101 -19.79 25.65 4.81
CA ASP A 101 -20.10 25.83 3.40
C ASP A 101 -20.69 24.54 2.82
N LEU A 102 -20.22 23.38 3.30
CA LEU A 102 -20.85 22.10 3.00
C LEU A 102 -22.29 22.02 3.52
N ALA A 103 -22.55 22.44 4.76
CA ALA A 103 -23.89 22.44 5.32
C ALA A 103 -24.86 23.32 4.52
N VAL A 104 -24.45 24.55 4.21
CA VAL A 104 -25.24 25.49 3.40
C VAL A 104 -25.52 24.89 2.02
N ARG A 105 -24.50 24.41 1.32
CA ARG A 105 -24.67 23.81 -0.01
C ARG A 105 -25.63 22.62 -0.01
N LEU A 106 -25.57 21.74 0.99
CA LEU A 106 -26.40 20.53 1.03
C LEU A 106 -27.84 20.80 1.48
N LEU A 107 -28.06 21.81 2.34
CA LEU A 107 -29.35 22.05 3.00
C LEU A 107 -30.16 23.20 2.39
N THR A 108 -29.52 24.27 1.94
CA THR A 108 -30.21 25.52 1.58
C THR A 108 -30.23 25.78 0.07
N SER A 109 -29.49 25.02 -0.74
CA SER A 109 -29.50 25.19 -2.19
C SER A 109 -30.89 25.01 -2.80
N GLU A 110 -31.33 25.99 -3.57
CA GLU A 110 -32.62 25.94 -4.29
C GLU A 110 -32.51 25.33 -5.69
N ARG A 111 -31.30 25.28 -6.25
CA ARG A 111 -31.04 24.78 -7.60
C ARG A 111 -29.94 23.70 -7.58
N PRO A 112 -30.09 22.62 -8.37
CA PRO A 112 -29.04 21.64 -8.51
C PRO A 112 -27.76 22.26 -9.09
N PRO A 113 -26.57 21.83 -8.64
CA PRO A 113 -25.30 22.24 -9.21
C PRO A 113 -25.07 21.64 -10.60
N LEU A 114 -24.08 22.19 -11.31
CA LEU A 114 -23.74 21.75 -12.67
C LEU A 114 -23.43 20.25 -12.70
N GLY A 115 -24.04 19.54 -13.66
CA GLY A 115 -23.84 18.10 -13.83
C GLY A 115 -24.71 17.22 -12.92
N ILE A 116 -25.39 17.80 -11.92
CA ILE A 116 -26.30 17.06 -11.04
C ILE A 116 -27.76 17.37 -11.38
N PRO A 117 -28.61 16.36 -11.67
CA PRO A 117 -29.98 16.61 -12.13
C PRO A 117 -30.95 17.14 -11.06
N ARG A 118 -30.72 16.84 -9.78
CA ARG A 118 -31.64 17.09 -8.66
C ARG A 118 -30.89 17.50 -7.39
N LEU A 119 -31.62 18.05 -6.41
CA LEU A 119 -31.05 18.40 -5.10
C LEU A 119 -30.86 17.15 -4.22
N PRO A 120 -29.94 17.15 -3.24
CA PRO A 120 -29.70 16.03 -2.33
C PRO A 120 -30.97 15.46 -1.66
N ARG A 121 -31.89 16.33 -1.22
CA ARG A 121 -33.20 15.97 -0.62
C ARG A 121 -34.11 15.15 -1.55
N ASN A 122 -33.84 15.12 -2.85
CA ASN A 122 -34.59 14.32 -3.83
C ASN A 122 -34.01 12.92 -4.04
N TYR A 123 -32.82 12.63 -3.50
CA TYR A 123 -32.18 11.31 -3.57
C TYR A 123 -32.33 10.52 -2.28
N VAL A 124 -32.29 11.20 -1.12
CA VAL A 124 -32.40 10.57 0.20
C VAL A 124 -33.33 11.41 1.10
N SER A 125 -34.29 10.74 1.73
CA SER A 125 -35.25 11.33 2.66
C SER A 125 -34.63 11.67 4.02
N LYS A 126 -35.23 12.62 4.76
CA LYS A 126 -34.86 13.07 6.12
C LYS A 126 -33.52 13.80 6.21
N THR A 127 -32.44 13.25 5.67
CA THR A 127 -31.07 13.75 5.89
C THR A 127 -30.94 15.24 5.61
N PHE A 128 -31.58 15.72 4.54
CA PHE A 128 -31.49 17.11 4.07
C PHE A 128 -32.77 17.93 4.30
N ASP A 129 -33.75 17.40 5.04
CA ASP A 129 -35.03 18.09 5.25
C ASP A 129 -34.88 19.18 6.32
N MET A 130 -35.19 20.43 5.98
CA MET A 130 -35.09 21.58 6.89
C MET A 130 -36.30 21.71 7.84
N ASP A 131 -37.46 21.22 7.41
CA ASP A 131 -38.74 21.37 8.13
C ASP A 131 -39.11 20.13 8.95
N ALA A 132 -38.08 19.44 9.46
CA ALA A 132 -38.28 18.23 10.26
C ALA A 132 -38.95 18.54 11.61
N PRO A 133 -39.95 17.75 12.02
CA PRO A 133 -40.54 17.90 13.35
C PRO A 133 -39.51 17.55 14.43
N TYR A 134 -39.67 18.16 15.60
CA TYR A 134 -38.85 17.87 16.77
C TYR A 134 -38.94 16.38 17.16
N ASP A 135 -37.77 15.76 17.34
CA ASP A 135 -37.65 14.33 17.60
C ASP A 135 -37.35 14.05 19.08
N ARG A 136 -38.36 13.59 19.81
CA ARG A 136 -38.28 13.34 21.26
C ARG A 136 -37.38 12.16 21.64
N GLU A 137 -37.11 11.26 20.70
CA GLU A 137 -36.30 10.06 20.94
C GLU A 137 -34.86 10.21 20.44
N ALA A 138 -34.51 11.36 19.86
CA ALA A 138 -33.20 11.62 19.28
C ALA A 138 -32.04 11.40 20.28
N GLU A 139 -32.19 11.91 21.50
CA GLU A 139 -31.18 11.77 22.56
C GLU A 139 -30.89 10.29 22.86
N ALA A 140 -31.95 9.50 23.11
CA ALA A 140 -31.82 8.09 23.40
C ALA A 140 -31.18 7.31 22.24
N ARG A 141 -31.54 7.60 20.98
CA ARG A 141 -30.96 6.91 19.81
C ARG A 141 -29.48 7.21 19.65
N VAL A 142 -29.07 8.47 19.83
CA VAL A 142 -27.66 8.86 19.72
C VAL A 142 -26.87 8.26 20.88
N ALA A 143 -27.33 8.42 22.12
CA ALA A 143 -26.66 7.90 23.30
C ALA A 143 -26.45 6.37 23.20
N ASN A 144 -27.50 5.62 22.83
CA ASN A 144 -27.42 4.17 22.66
C ASN A 144 -26.41 3.76 21.59
N LEU A 145 -26.38 4.45 20.44
CA LEU A 145 -25.42 4.13 19.39
C LEU A 145 -23.97 4.40 19.82
N PHE A 146 -23.70 5.52 20.49
CA PHE A 146 -22.38 5.80 21.04
C PHE A 146 -21.95 4.74 22.06
N THR A 147 -22.83 4.36 22.98
CA THR A 147 -22.56 3.30 23.96
C THR A 147 -22.24 1.98 23.28
N ASP A 148 -23.06 1.56 22.31
CA ASP A 148 -22.84 0.31 21.58
C ASP A 148 -21.52 0.36 20.80
N LEU A 149 -21.25 1.43 20.05
CA LEU A 149 -20.00 1.59 19.29
C LEU A 149 -18.76 1.56 20.17
N LEU A 150 -18.72 2.36 21.24
CA LEU A 150 -17.53 2.49 22.09
C LEU A 150 -17.23 1.18 22.86
N SER A 151 -18.25 0.36 23.10
CA SER A 151 -18.11 -0.94 23.76
C SER A 151 -17.49 -2.04 22.87
N LEU A 152 -17.47 -1.88 21.54
CA LEU A 152 -16.95 -2.88 20.60
C LEU A 152 -15.46 -3.15 20.80
N GLU A 153 -14.97 -4.33 20.43
CA GLU A 153 -13.52 -4.58 20.27
C GLU A 153 -12.90 -3.63 19.23
N ARG A 154 -11.60 -3.32 19.35
CA ARG A 154 -10.92 -2.32 18.50
C ARG A 154 -11.08 -2.61 17.02
N LYS A 155 -10.92 -3.88 16.63
CA LYS A 155 -11.06 -4.33 15.24
C LYS A 155 -12.46 -4.00 14.69
N SER A 156 -13.50 -4.31 15.46
CA SER A 156 -14.91 -4.10 15.11
C SER A 156 -15.29 -2.62 15.12
N PHE A 157 -14.85 -1.87 16.13
CA PHE A 157 -15.04 -0.42 16.21
C PHE A 157 -14.44 0.29 14.99
N SER A 158 -13.18 -0.01 14.67
CA SER A 158 -12.50 0.62 13.54
C SER A 158 -13.19 0.32 12.21
N ALA A 159 -13.77 -0.87 12.05
CA ALA A 159 -14.55 -1.21 10.87
C ALA A 159 -15.91 -0.50 10.82
N ALA A 160 -16.66 -0.49 11.93
CA ALA A 160 -17.93 0.22 12.03
C ALA A 160 -17.76 1.72 11.76
N MET A 161 -16.78 2.37 12.39
CA MET A 161 -16.48 3.79 12.15
C MET A 161 -16.09 4.05 10.69
N SER A 162 -15.30 3.16 10.08
CA SER A 162 -14.92 3.28 8.67
C SER A 162 -16.14 3.18 7.75
N ALA A 163 -17.10 2.30 8.05
CA ALA A 163 -18.36 2.19 7.32
C ALA A 163 -19.27 3.41 7.52
N ILE A 164 -19.43 3.88 8.77
CA ILE A 164 -20.21 5.08 9.11
C ILE A 164 -19.65 6.31 8.40
N ARG A 165 -18.33 6.54 8.46
CA ARG A 165 -17.70 7.67 7.77
C ARG A 165 -17.94 7.59 6.26
N ARG A 166 -17.76 6.42 5.64
CA ARG A 166 -18.03 6.24 4.19
C ARG A 166 -19.48 6.50 3.83
N TYR A 167 -20.42 6.05 4.64
CA TYR A 167 -21.86 6.31 4.46
C TYR A 167 -22.17 7.81 4.50
N VAL A 168 -21.64 8.53 5.50
CA VAL A 168 -21.84 9.99 5.62
C VAL A 168 -21.17 10.74 4.48
N THR A 169 -19.96 10.34 4.08
CA THR A 169 -19.30 10.90 2.89
C THR A 169 -20.12 10.65 1.62
N ALA A 170 -20.75 9.48 1.47
CA ALA A 170 -21.64 9.19 0.34
C ALA A 170 -22.80 10.19 0.27
N LEU A 171 -23.42 10.51 1.41
CA LEU A 171 -24.45 11.55 1.51
C LEU A 171 -23.91 12.92 1.09
N HIS A 172 -22.72 13.30 1.54
CA HIS A 172 -22.10 14.57 1.16
C HIS A 172 -21.80 14.67 -0.34
N ARG A 173 -21.52 13.54 -1.01
CA ARG A 173 -21.22 13.52 -2.45
C ARG A 173 -22.47 13.63 -3.33
N LEU A 174 -23.69 13.52 -2.80
CA LEU A 174 -24.93 13.65 -3.57
C LEU A 174 -25.10 15.01 -4.27
N SER A 175 -24.42 16.06 -3.80
CA SER A 175 -24.40 17.37 -4.46
C SER A 175 -23.33 17.50 -5.53
N ASP A 176 -22.33 16.62 -5.59
CA ASP A 176 -21.13 16.87 -6.39
C ASP A 176 -20.85 15.75 -7.40
N ASP A 177 -21.05 14.49 -7.01
CA ASP A 177 -20.75 13.31 -7.83
C ASP A 177 -21.64 12.11 -7.41
N LEU A 178 -22.65 11.82 -8.23
CA LEU A 178 -23.61 10.74 -7.98
C LEU A 178 -23.01 9.35 -8.17
N ASP A 179 -22.06 9.20 -9.10
CA ASP A 179 -21.41 7.91 -9.38
C ASP A 179 -20.55 7.50 -8.18
N LEU A 180 -19.79 8.47 -7.65
CA LEU A 180 -19.02 8.30 -6.43
C LEU A 180 -19.92 8.12 -5.20
N ALA A 181 -21.00 8.90 -5.06
CA ALA A 181 -21.94 8.73 -3.95
C ALA A 181 -22.52 7.31 -3.90
N TYR A 182 -22.99 6.79 -5.04
CA TYR A 182 -23.53 5.44 -5.14
C TYR A 182 -22.47 4.39 -4.77
N THR A 183 -21.26 4.56 -5.32
CA THR A 183 -20.11 3.71 -5.03
C THR A 183 -19.73 3.72 -3.56
N LEU A 184 -19.76 4.87 -2.90
CA LEU A 184 -19.41 5.01 -1.48
C LEU A 184 -20.43 4.34 -0.56
N PHE A 185 -21.72 4.36 -0.89
CA PHE A 185 -22.72 3.59 -0.14
C PHE A 185 -22.45 2.08 -0.22
N VAL A 186 -22.16 1.55 -1.40
CA VAL A 186 -21.76 0.14 -1.58
C VAL A 186 -20.46 -0.15 -0.81
N ALA A 187 -19.47 0.74 -0.93
CA ALA A 187 -18.17 0.60 -0.27
C ALA A 187 -18.27 0.66 1.27
N ALA A 188 -19.26 1.37 1.83
CA ALA A 188 -19.50 1.40 3.26
C ALA A 188 -19.78 -0.01 3.79
N ILE A 189 -20.67 -0.75 3.13
CA ILE A 189 -20.96 -2.15 3.46
C ILE A 189 -19.76 -3.05 3.11
N GLU A 190 -19.18 -2.91 1.92
CA GLU A 190 -18.05 -3.73 1.46
C GLU A 190 -16.86 -3.68 2.43
N SER A 191 -16.62 -2.52 3.06
CA SER A 191 -15.55 -2.36 4.05
C SER A 191 -15.72 -3.22 5.30
N LEU A 192 -16.95 -3.62 5.63
CA LEU A 192 -17.25 -4.59 6.68
C LEU A 192 -17.03 -6.02 6.17
N VAL A 193 -17.53 -6.32 4.97
CA VAL A 193 -17.45 -7.65 4.33
C VAL A 193 -16.00 -8.12 4.25
N GLN A 194 -15.09 -7.28 3.76
CA GLN A 194 -13.69 -7.63 3.56
C GLN A 194 -12.97 -8.04 4.86
N LYS A 195 -13.42 -7.54 6.01
CA LYS A 195 -12.78 -7.78 7.31
C LYS A 195 -13.47 -8.83 8.17
N PHE A 196 -14.76 -9.11 7.93
CA PHE A 196 -15.60 -9.93 8.83
C PHE A 196 -16.42 -11.03 8.15
N HIS A 197 -16.44 -11.14 6.82
CA HIS A 197 -17.12 -12.26 6.16
C HIS A 197 -16.19 -13.49 6.13
N GLY A 198 -16.51 -14.49 6.96
CA GLY A 198 -15.67 -15.67 7.23
C GLY A 198 -15.78 -16.83 6.24
N THR A 199 -16.58 -16.74 5.16
CA THR A 199 -16.65 -17.84 4.19
C THR A 199 -15.60 -17.69 3.08
N ALA A 200 -14.69 -18.65 3.05
CA ALA A 200 -13.82 -18.89 1.90
C ALA A 200 -14.70 -19.34 0.72
N PRO A 201 -14.54 -18.74 -0.48
CA PRO A 201 -15.31 -19.11 -1.65
C PRO A 201 -14.98 -20.55 -2.02
N VAL A 202 -15.99 -21.33 -2.35
CA VAL A 202 -15.86 -22.72 -2.78
C VAL A 202 -15.88 -22.73 -4.31
N TRP A 203 -15.20 -23.69 -4.93
CA TRP A 203 -15.10 -23.78 -6.40
C TRP A 203 -16.46 -23.82 -7.14
N GLY A 204 -17.51 -24.33 -6.48
CA GLY A 204 -18.87 -24.30 -6.99
C GLY A 204 -19.49 -22.91 -7.11
N ASP A 205 -18.86 -21.89 -6.52
CA ASP A 205 -19.35 -20.51 -6.46
C ASP A 205 -18.98 -19.69 -7.70
N LEU A 206 -18.05 -20.21 -8.52
CA LEU A 206 -17.57 -19.61 -9.76
C LEU A 206 -18.57 -19.81 -10.90
N ASP A 207 -18.74 -18.80 -11.76
CA ASP A 207 -19.61 -18.90 -12.94
C ASP A 207 -19.21 -20.13 -13.78
N GLN A 208 -20.20 -20.95 -14.12
CA GLN A 208 -20.01 -22.19 -14.88
C GLN A 208 -19.28 -21.94 -16.21
N ARG A 209 -19.45 -20.77 -16.84
CA ARG A 209 -18.76 -20.38 -18.08
C ARG A 209 -17.24 -20.26 -17.89
N LYS A 210 -16.79 -19.86 -16.70
CA LYS A 210 -15.38 -19.78 -16.33
C LYS A 210 -14.87 -21.10 -15.75
N ARG A 211 -15.70 -21.79 -14.97
CA ARG A 211 -15.34 -23.04 -14.31
C ARG A 211 -15.08 -24.18 -15.30
N LYS A 212 -15.93 -24.34 -16.32
CA LYS A 212 -15.87 -25.46 -17.27
C LYS A 212 -14.55 -25.55 -18.06
N PRO A 213 -14.03 -24.45 -18.66
CA PRO A 213 -12.73 -24.49 -19.32
C PRO A 213 -11.58 -24.86 -18.38
N ILE A 214 -11.62 -24.39 -17.14
CA ILE A 214 -10.58 -24.63 -16.14
C ILE A 214 -10.65 -26.05 -15.60
N ASP A 215 -11.85 -26.57 -15.30
CA ASP A 215 -12.06 -27.96 -14.90
C ASP A 215 -11.57 -28.92 -15.98
N LYS A 216 -11.83 -28.59 -17.26
CA LYS A 216 -11.33 -29.37 -18.40
C LYS A 216 -9.80 -29.32 -18.52
N ALA A 217 -9.19 -28.16 -18.27
CA ALA A 217 -7.73 -28.02 -18.30
C ALA A 217 -7.02 -28.73 -17.11
N LEU A 218 -7.76 -28.98 -16.02
CA LEU A 218 -7.26 -29.65 -14.82
C LEU A 218 -7.70 -31.12 -14.73
N GLU A 219 -8.33 -31.67 -15.76
CA GLU A 219 -8.93 -33.01 -15.75
C GLU A 219 -7.88 -34.12 -15.57
N ASP A 220 -6.69 -33.94 -16.17
CA ASP A 220 -5.55 -34.86 -16.06
C ASP A 220 -4.54 -34.45 -14.96
N ALA A 221 -4.83 -33.40 -14.19
CA ALA A 221 -3.94 -32.91 -13.15
C ALA A 221 -4.14 -33.69 -11.83
N GLU A 222 -3.06 -33.87 -11.08
CA GLU A 222 -3.10 -34.46 -9.74
C GLU A 222 -4.01 -33.62 -8.82
N SER A 223 -4.78 -34.28 -7.94
CA SER A 223 -5.85 -33.63 -7.17
C SER A 223 -5.36 -32.44 -6.34
N ASP A 224 -4.15 -32.54 -5.81
CA ASP A 224 -3.55 -31.52 -4.95
C ASP A 224 -3.16 -30.29 -5.76
N VAL A 225 -2.66 -30.48 -6.99
CA VAL A 225 -2.36 -29.41 -7.95
C VAL A 225 -3.65 -28.76 -8.44
N ALA A 226 -4.65 -29.55 -8.80
CA ALA A 226 -5.96 -29.04 -9.22
C ALA A 226 -6.62 -28.20 -8.12
N ASN A 227 -6.58 -28.66 -6.87
CA ASN A 227 -7.13 -27.93 -5.73
C ASN A 227 -6.32 -26.66 -5.40
N ALA A 228 -4.99 -26.69 -5.53
CA ALA A 228 -4.14 -25.52 -5.35
C ALA A 228 -4.42 -24.44 -6.42
N VAL A 229 -4.58 -24.83 -7.69
CA VAL A 229 -4.94 -23.91 -8.78
C VAL A 229 -6.33 -23.32 -8.57
N ARG A 230 -7.32 -24.15 -8.20
CA ARG A 230 -8.68 -23.69 -7.87
C ARG A 230 -8.66 -22.68 -6.72
N ALA A 231 -7.92 -22.98 -5.64
CA ALA A 231 -7.77 -22.08 -4.50
C ALA A 231 -7.07 -20.77 -4.88
N ALA A 232 -6.03 -20.82 -5.73
CA ALA A 232 -5.34 -19.63 -6.22
C ALA A 232 -6.28 -18.73 -7.05
N ILE A 233 -7.12 -19.31 -7.93
CA ILE A 233 -8.06 -18.55 -8.75
C ILE A 233 -9.17 -17.94 -7.88
N LEU A 234 -9.72 -18.73 -6.95
CA LEU A 234 -10.73 -18.28 -5.98
C LEU A 234 -10.22 -17.13 -5.10
N SER A 235 -8.91 -17.09 -4.82
CA SER A 235 -8.30 -16.01 -4.04
C SER A 235 -8.26 -14.65 -4.78
N GLY A 236 -8.35 -14.65 -6.11
CA GLY A 236 -8.19 -13.45 -6.94
C GLY A 236 -9.45 -12.84 -7.54
N GLU A 237 -10.64 -13.43 -7.38
CA GLU A 237 -11.79 -13.08 -8.23
C GLU A 237 -12.82 -12.12 -7.63
N HIS A 238 -13.16 -11.06 -8.39
CA HIS A 238 -14.23 -10.10 -8.08
C HIS A 238 -15.63 -10.73 -7.95
N VAL A 239 -15.87 -11.88 -8.60
CA VAL A 239 -17.14 -12.62 -8.50
C VAL A 239 -17.37 -13.13 -7.07
N ALA A 240 -16.30 -13.55 -6.39
CA ALA A 240 -16.37 -13.90 -4.97
C ALA A 240 -16.69 -12.67 -4.09
N LEU A 241 -16.14 -11.49 -4.42
CA LEU A 241 -16.40 -10.27 -3.67
C LEU A 241 -17.86 -9.80 -3.78
N GLY A 242 -18.42 -9.77 -4.99
CA GLY A 242 -19.83 -9.38 -5.20
C GLY A 242 -20.81 -10.33 -4.52
N ARG A 243 -20.50 -11.63 -4.50
CA ARG A 243 -21.29 -12.62 -3.75
C ARG A 243 -21.20 -12.40 -2.24
N ARG A 244 -19.99 -12.27 -1.68
CA ARG A 244 -19.78 -12.02 -0.24
C ARG A 244 -20.49 -10.75 0.21
N PHE A 245 -20.43 -9.69 -0.61
CA PHE A 245 -21.16 -8.46 -0.37
C PHE A 245 -22.67 -8.71 -0.21
N ARG A 246 -23.27 -9.45 -1.14
CA ARG A 246 -24.68 -9.77 -1.12
C ARG A 246 -25.07 -10.64 0.08
N GLU A 247 -24.32 -11.72 0.34
CA GLU A 247 -24.59 -12.65 1.44
C GLU A 247 -24.48 -11.96 2.79
N PHE A 248 -23.39 -11.21 3.02
CA PHE A 248 -23.21 -10.42 4.24
C PHE A 248 -24.34 -9.40 4.42
N SER A 249 -24.70 -8.67 3.35
CA SER A 249 -25.79 -7.68 3.41
C SER A 249 -27.11 -8.34 3.80
N LEU A 250 -27.46 -9.47 3.18
CA LEU A 250 -28.70 -10.19 3.48
C LEU A 250 -28.72 -10.76 4.91
N ASP A 251 -27.59 -11.25 5.41
CA ASP A 251 -27.46 -11.73 6.80
C ASP A 251 -27.62 -10.59 7.84
N HIS A 252 -27.20 -9.38 7.48
CA HIS A 252 -27.24 -8.19 8.34
C HIS A 252 -28.46 -7.30 8.08
N VAL A 253 -29.43 -7.74 7.27
CA VAL A 253 -30.74 -7.11 7.15
C VAL A 253 -31.75 -7.94 7.93
N ASN A 254 -32.17 -7.43 9.10
CA ASN A 254 -33.07 -8.15 10.00
C ASN A 254 -34.54 -8.12 9.53
N ASN A 255 -35.41 -8.93 10.15
CA ASN A 255 -36.82 -9.01 9.78
C ASN A 255 -37.61 -7.71 9.96
N GLN A 256 -37.15 -6.78 10.82
CA GLN A 256 -37.83 -5.49 10.99
C GLN A 256 -37.68 -4.59 9.76
N PHE A 257 -36.60 -4.76 8.99
CA PHE A 257 -36.39 -4.07 7.71
C PHE A 257 -37.57 -4.30 6.76
N PHE A 258 -38.05 -5.53 6.61
CA PHE A 258 -39.15 -5.86 5.70
C PHE A 258 -40.55 -5.62 6.30
N ARG A 259 -40.63 -5.19 7.57
CA ARG A 259 -41.89 -5.02 8.31
C ARG A 259 -42.10 -3.54 8.67
N ASN A 260 -42.04 -3.19 9.95
CA ASN A 260 -42.27 -1.83 10.45
C ASN A 260 -41.31 -0.81 9.83
N GLY A 261 -40.09 -1.22 9.47
CA GLY A 261 -39.11 -0.39 8.78
C GLY A 261 -39.50 -0.05 7.33
N ALA A 262 -40.31 -0.88 6.68
CA ALA A 262 -40.79 -0.66 5.31
C ALA A 262 -42.11 0.12 5.24
N ALA A 263 -42.87 0.18 6.34
CA ALA A 263 -44.22 0.75 6.37
C ALA A 263 -44.27 2.25 6.00
N LYS A 264 -43.17 2.99 6.19
CA LYS A 264 -43.05 4.43 5.88
C LYS A 264 -42.28 4.70 4.58
N SER A 265 -41.85 3.66 3.88
CA SER A 265 -40.99 3.74 2.71
C SER A 265 -41.77 3.65 1.42
N MET A 266 -41.30 4.34 0.38
CA MET A 266 -41.90 4.28 -0.95
C MET A 266 -41.27 3.13 -1.75
N LEU A 267 -42.09 2.17 -2.20
CA LEU A 267 -41.67 0.99 -2.98
C LEU A 267 -40.45 0.25 -2.37
N PRO A 268 -40.55 -0.23 -1.11
CA PRO A 268 -39.47 -0.97 -0.47
C PRO A 268 -39.19 -2.30 -1.19
N PRO A 269 -37.92 -2.77 -1.24
CA PRO A 269 -37.58 -4.03 -1.88
C PRO A 269 -38.23 -5.22 -1.17
N GLY A 270 -38.84 -6.12 -1.95
CA GLY A 270 -39.12 -7.47 -1.48
C GLY A 270 -37.84 -8.24 -1.18
N LYS A 271 -37.92 -9.30 -0.36
CA LYS A 271 -36.73 -10.10 0.01
C LYS A 271 -36.02 -10.72 -1.21
N SER A 272 -36.78 -11.22 -2.18
CA SER A 272 -36.24 -11.78 -3.42
C SER A 272 -35.60 -10.70 -4.29
N ASP A 273 -36.29 -9.56 -4.47
CA ASP A 273 -35.79 -8.45 -5.28
C ASP A 273 -34.55 -7.80 -4.69
N LEU A 274 -34.45 -7.72 -3.36
CA LEU A 274 -33.27 -7.21 -2.68
C LEU A 274 -32.01 -8.00 -3.05
N THR A 275 -32.14 -9.32 -3.22
CA THR A 275 -31.02 -10.19 -3.62
C THR A 275 -30.46 -9.78 -4.99
N ILE A 276 -31.36 -9.49 -5.95
CA ILE A 276 -30.99 -9.05 -7.30
C ILE A 276 -30.49 -7.61 -7.27
N ALA A 277 -31.16 -6.73 -6.54
CA ALA A 277 -30.83 -5.32 -6.46
C ALA A 277 -29.46 -5.07 -5.78
N LEU A 278 -29.09 -5.88 -4.77
CA LEU A 278 -27.74 -5.88 -4.18
C LEU A 278 -26.66 -6.32 -5.17
N LYS A 279 -26.94 -7.34 -5.98
CA LYS A 279 -26.03 -7.75 -7.05
C LYS A 279 -25.82 -6.59 -8.04
N ASN A 280 -26.91 -5.98 -8.50
CA ASN A 280 -26.85 -4.86 -9.43
C ASN A 280 -26.14 -3.63 -8.82
N ALA A 281 -26.32 -3.36 -7.53
CA ALA A 281 -25.60 -2.29 -6.84
C ALA A 281 -24.08 -2.53 -6.82
N TYR A 282 -23.65 -3.77 -6.56
CA TYR A 282 -22.23 -4.14 -6.64
C TYR A 282 -21.69 -4.03 -8.08
N ASP A 283 -22.45 -4.51 -9.06
CA ASP A 283 -22.07 -4.45 -10.48
C ASP A 283 -21.88 -3.00 -10.96
N ILE A 284 -22.75 -2.07 -10.52
CA ILE A 284 -22.60 -0.62 -10.78
C ILE A 284 -21.31 -0.09 -10.16
N ARG A 285 -21.08 -0.34 -8.87
CA ARG A 285 -19.86 0.10 -8.16
C ARG A 285 -18.59 -0.47 -8.81
N SER A 286 -18.63 -1.73 -9.22
CA SER A 286 -17.51 -2.40 -9.90
C SER A 286 -17.26 -1.76 -11.28
N GLY A 287 -18.32 -1.51 -12.05
CA GLY A 287 -18.25 -0.83 -13.34
C GLY A 287 -17.64 0.58 -13.22
N TYR A 288 -18.04 1.35 -12.21
CA TYR A 288 -17.46 2.68 -11.99
C TYR A 288 -15.96 2.60 -11.65
N ILE A 289 -15.57 1.74 -10.71
CA ILE A 289 -14.16 1.67 -10.27
C ILE A 289 -13.22 1.11 -11.34
N HIS A 290 -13.66 0.14 -12.14
CA HIS A 290 -12.78 -0.52 -13.12
C HIS A 290 -12.86 0.07 -14.53
N THR A 291 -13.98 0.72 -14.89
CA THR A 291 -14.22 1.19 -16.25
C THR A 291 -14.78 2.61 -16.31
N LEU A 292 -14.91 3.31 -15.17
CA LEU A 292 -15.54 4.64 -15.06
C LEU A 292 -16.92 4.69 -15.71
N LYS A 293 -17.64 3.56 -15.65
CA LYS A 293 -19.00 3.46 -16.18
C LYS A 293 -19.94 4.24 -15.26
N ALA A 294 -20.60 5.25 -15.81
CA ALA A 294 -21.61 6.03 -15.11
C ALA A 294 -22.80 5.16 -14.66
N ILE A 295 -23.46 5.58 -13.57
CA ILE A 295 -24.69 4.96 -13.12
C ILE A 295 -25.79 5.11 -14.17
N PRO A 296 -26.76 4.18 -14.21
CA PRO A 296 -27.93 4.32 -15.07
C PRO A 296 -28.64 5.66 -14.88
N ARG A 297 -29.01 6.32 -15.98
CA ARG A 297 -29.66 7.65 -15.96
C ARG A 297 -30.94 7.69 -15.12
N LEU A 298 -31.68 6.58 -15.07
CA LEU A 298 -32.87 6.47 -14.23
C LEU A 298 -32.54 6.60 -12.74
N LEU A 299 -31.40 6.07 -12.30
CA LEU A 299 -30.91 6.20 -10.92
C LEU A 299 -30.38 7.61 -10.65
N ALA A 300 -29.73 8.25 -11.63
CA ALA A 300 -29.24 9.62 -11.52
C ALA A 300 -30.36 10.68 -11.52
N SER A 301 -31.56 10.35 -11.99
CA SER A 301 -32.71 11.27 -12.07
C SER A 301 -33.98 10.59 -11.57
N PRO A 302 -34.07 10.28 -10.26
CA PRO A 302 -35.24 9.63 -9.71
C PRO A 302 -36.46 10.55 -9.80
N HIS A 303 -37.61 9.97 -10.11
CA HIS A 303 -38.90 10.68 -10.17
C HIS A 303 -39.57 10.78 -8.80
N SER A 304 -39.14 9.94 -7.85
CA SER A 304 -39.65 9.86 -6.47
C SER A 304 -38.58 9.24 -5.56
N LEU A 305 -38.78 9.31 -4.24
CA LEU A 305 -37.93 8.67 -3.23
C LEU A 305 -38.23 7.16 -3.09
N ALA A 306 -38.51 6.48 -4.21
CA ALA A 306 -38.68 5.04 -4.25
C ALA A 306 -37.37 4.33 -3.89
N GLU A 307 -37.41 3.24 -3.13
CA GLU A 307 -36.20 2.49 -2.75
C GLU A 307 -35.67 1.57 -3.84
N VAL A 308 -36.58 1.09 -4.70
CA VAL A 308 -36.27 0.25 -5.86
C VAL A 308 -36.82 0.87 -7.12
N MET A 309 -36.03 0.78 -8.19
CA MET A 309 -36.50 1.05 -9.55
C MET A 309 -36.11 -0.07 -10.50
N HIS A 310 -36.84 -0.24 -11.58
CA HIS A 310 -36.49 -1.20 -12.62
C HIS A 310 -35.71 -0.50 -13.73
N VAL A 311 -34.48 -0.96 -13.96
CA VAL A 311 -33.64 -0.54 -15.09
C VAL A 311 -33.46 -1.77 -15.96
N ASP A 312 -33.82 -1.65 -17.24
CA ASP A 312 -33.78 -2.73 -18.22
C ASP A 312 -34.48 -4.02 -17.74
N GLY A 313 -35.63 -3.85 -17.08
CA GLY A 313 -36.43 -4.97 -16.55
C GLY A 313 -35.91 -5.64 -15.28
N SER A 314 -34.85 -5.10 -14.65
CA SER A 314 -34.27 -5.67 -13.42
C SER A 314 -34.27 -4.67 -12.26
N PRO A 315 -34.51 -5.13 -11.01
CA PRO A 315 -34.60 -4.25 -9.85
C PRO A 315 -33.21 -3.71 -9.47
N HIS A 316 -33.16 -2.42 -9.20
CA HIS A 316 -31.98 -1.68 -8.78
C HIS A 316 -32.32 -0.85 -7.54
N LEU A 317 -31.40 -0.83 -6.57
CA LEU A 317 -31.51 0.05 -5.42
C LEU A 317 -31.29 1.49 -5.89
N THR A 318 -32.18 2.39 -5.49
CA THR A 318 -31.95 3.83 -5.62
C THR A 318 -31.02 4.33 -4.52
N PHE A 319 -30.68 5.62 -4.51
CA PHE A 319 -29.94 6.22 -3.40
C PHE A 319 -30.67 6.06 -2.07
N GLU A 320 -31.99 6.28 -2.03
CA GLU A 320 -32.81 6.07 -0.82
C GLU A 320 -32.75 4.61 -0.35
N GLY A 321 -32.98 3.66 -1.27
CA GLY A 321 -32.97 2.23 -0.95
C GLY A 321 -31.60 1.77 -0.48
N LEU A 322 -30.54 2.20 -1.15
CA LEU A 322 -29.17 1.85 -0.81
C LEU A 322 -28.72 2.48 0.52
N ALA A 323 -29.11 3.72 0.79
CA ALA A 323 -28.86 4.38 2.07
C ALA A 323 -29.53 3.61 3.22
N ARG A 324 -30.82 3.25 3.07
CA ARG A 324 -31.54 2.46 4.08
C ARG A 324 -30.93 1.07 4.30
N VAL A 325 -30.55 0.38 3.23
CA VAL A 325 -29.87 -0.93 3.31
C VAL A 325 -28.54 -0.80 4.04
N ALA A 326 -27.68 0.14 3.62
CA ALA A 326 -26.37 0.35 4.24
C ALA A 326 -26.48 0.67 5.73
N ARG A 327 -27.41 1.55 6.10
CA ARG A 327 -27.68 1.88 7.49
C ARG A 327 -28.17 0.68 8.31
N SER A 328 -29.07 -0.13 7.74
CA SER A 328 -29.57 -1.34 8.40
C SER A 328 -28.46 -2.36 8.65
N VAL A 329 -27.61 -2.59 7.63
CA VAL A 329 -26.47 -3.51 7.73
C VAL A 329 -25.46 -3.02 8.78
N ILE A 330 -25.11 -1.73 8.77
CA ILE A 330 -24.15 -1.16 9.74
C ILE A 330 -24.72 -1.23 11.17
N HIS A 331 -25.98 -0.90 11.38
CA HIS A 331 -26.61 -1.03 12.71
C HIS A 331 -26.61 -2.47 13.20
N GLU A 332 -26.99 -3.42 12.35
CA GLU A 332 -27.01 -4.83 12.72
C GLU A 332 -25.60 -5.38 12.98
N PHE A 333 -24.59 -4.93 12.23
CA PHE A 333 -23.19 -5.25 12.50
C PHE A 333 -22.76 -4.75 13.88
N VAL A 334 -23.01 -3.48 14.20
CA VAL A 334 -22.69 -2.91 15.52
C VAL A 334 -23.42 -3.66 16.64
N ARG A 335 -24.66 -4.08 16.41
CA ARG A 335 -25.46 -4.84 17.38
C ARG A 335 -24.88 -6.24 17.65
N ARG A 336 -24.40 -6.94 16.62
CA ARG A 336 -23.90 -8.33 16.72
C ARG A 336 -22.42 -8.43 17.08
N ALA A 337 -21.63 -7.39 16.81
CA ALA A 337 -20.18 -7.43 16.95
C ALA A 337 -19.73 -7.62 18.43
N PRO A 338 -18.58 -8.28 18.65
CA PRO A 338 -18.08 -8.55 19.99
C PRO A 338 -17.72 -7.27 20.74
N ARG A 339 -17.95 -7.29 22.05
CA ARG A 339 -17.78 -6.16 22.98
C ARG A 339 -16.75 -6.51 24.03
N SER A 340 -15.94 -5.53 24.43
CA SER A 340 -14.97 -5.68 25.51
C SER A 340 -14.86 -4.42 26.35
N LYS A 341 -14.65 -4.58 27.67
CA LYS A 341 -14.43 -3.48 28.61
C LYS A 341 -12.98 -2.98 28.60
N ARG A 342 -12.01 -3.87 28.43
CA ARG A 342 -10.56 -3.58 28.37
C ARG A 342 -9.91 -4.45 27.30
N GLU A 343 -8.96 -3.88 26.58
CA GLU A 343 -8.26 -4.55 25.46
C GLU A 343 -6.82 -4.05 25.41
N GLU A 344 -5.87 -4.96 25.22
CA GLU A 344 -4.47 -4.58 25.01
C GLU A 344 -4.27 -4.21 23.54
N PHE A 345 -3.99 -2.94 23.28
CA PHE A 345 -3.84 -2.42 21.92
C PHE A 345 -2.87 -1.23 21.92
N ASP A 346 -1.95 -1.21 20.96
CA ASP A 346 -0.99 -0.12 20.75
C ASP A 346 -1.68 1.08 20.07
N TYR A 347 -2.41 1.86 20.87
CA TYR A 347 -3.22 2.99 20.40
C TYR A 347 -2.40 4.19 19.93
N GLN A 348 -1.10 4.26 20.23
CA GLN A 348 -0.25 5.39 19.82
C GLN A 348 -0.04 5.43 18.31
N LYS A 349 -0.02 4.26 17.66
CA LYS A 349 0.06 4.14 16.19
C LYS A 349 -1.15 4.72 15.47
N ASP A 350 -2.29 4.86 16.17
CA ASP A 350 -3.53 5.39 15.60
C ASP A 350 -3.67 6.90 15.78
N PHE A 351 -2.65 7.58 16.33
CA PHE A 351 -2.67 9.04 16.42
C PHE A 351 -2.59 9.67 15.02
N PRO A 352 -3.56 10.52 14.64
CA PRO A 352 -3.70 11.05 13.27
C PRO A 352 -2.54 11.96 12.87
N ASN A 353 -1.88 12.61 13.84
CA ASN A 353 -0.80 13.57 13.60
C ASN A 353 0.60 12.95 13.81
N LEU A 354 0.71 11.62 13.87
CA LEU A 354 1.99 10.94 14.02
C LEU A 354 2.58 10.62 12.64
N LEU A 355 3.68 11.31 12.29
CA LEU A 355 4.48 10.99 11.12
C LEU A 355 5.69 10.14 11.54
N THR A 356 5.82 8.94 10.99
CA THR A 356 7.03 8.13 11.14
C THR A 356 7.90 8.33 9.90
N MET A 357 9.08 8.91 10.09
CA MET A 357 10.05 9.09 9.01
C MET A 357 11.25 8.18 9.25
N PRO A 358 11.77 7.49 8.22
CA PRO A 358 13.00 6.73 8.37
C PRO A 358 14.16 7.69 8.68
N LEU A 359 14.97 7.35 9.67
CA LEU A 359 16.22 8.06 9.93
C LEU A 359 17.18 7.87 8.74
N ALA A 360 17.89 8.95 8.38
CA ALA A 360 19.01 8.87 7.45
C ALA A 360 19.98 7.75 7.87
N PRO A 361 20.53 6.96 6.92
CA PRO A 361 21.43 5.84 7.21
C PRO A 361 22.55 6.20 8.19
N SER A 362 23.14 7.38 8.06
CA SER A 362 24.25 7.86 8.90
C SER A 362 23.95 7.86 10.40
N MET A 363 22.68 7.98 10.78
CA MET A 363 22.26 7.99 12.18
C MET A 363 22.20 6.60 12.82
N TRP A 364 22.19 5.51 12.03
CA TRP A 364 21.95 4.16 12.59
C TRP A 364 22.83 3.06 12.00
N ILE A 365 23.39 3.20 10.80
CA ILE A 365 24.15 2.11 10.15
C ILE A 365 25.42 1.72 10.92
N HIS A 366 25.97 2.59 11.76
CA HIS A 366 27.11 2.30 12.62
C HIS A 366 26.77 1.37 13.81
N ASN A 367 25.48 1.22 14.15
CA ASN A 367 25.07 0.46 15.32
C ASN A 367 25.12 -1.04 15.04
N ALA A 368 26.17 -1.72 15.50
CA ALA A 368 26.30 -3.17 15.33
C ALA A 368 25.24 -3.98 16.10
N ALA A 369 24.61 -3.45 17.17
CA ALA A 369 23.68 -4.24 18.01
C ALA A 369 22.48 -4.77 17.22
N ASN A 370 21.93 -3.96 16.30
CA ASN A 370 20.73 -4.29 15.53
C ASN A 370 21.01 -5.10 14.25
N LEU A 371 22.27 -5.38 13.92
CA LEU A 371 22.62 -6.21 12.77
C LEU A 371 22.33 -7.70 13.07
N THR A 372 21.50 -8.31 12.23
CA THR A 372 21.21 -9.74 12.21
C THR A 372 21.20 -10.21 10.75
N ALA A 373 21.10 -11.51 10.50
CA ALA A 373 20.92 -12.02 9.13
C ALA A 373 19.66 -11.46 8.46
N ASP A 374 18.60 -11.16 9.23
CA ASP A 374 17.36 -10.59 8.73
C ASP A 374 17.46 -9.09 8.39
N SER A 375 18.31 -8.33 9.09
CA SER A 375 18.54 -6.91 8.81
C SER A 375 19.71 -6.65 7.86
N ALA A 376 20.40 -7.70 7.37
CA ALA A 376 21.59 -7.57 6.53
C ALA A 376 21.39 -6.67 5.29
N TYR A 377 20.29 -6.86 4.55
CA TYR A 377 19.97 -6.01 3.40
C TYR A 377 19.60 -4.57 3.79
N VAL A 378 19.04 -4.35 4.98
CA VAL A 378 18.74 -3.00 5.46
C VAL A 378 20.05 -2.24 5.65
N TYR A 379 21.04 -2.85 6.30
CA TYR A 379 22.38 -2.26 6.46
C TYR A 379 23.09 -2.09 5.12
N LEU A 380 23.05 -3.09 4.24
CA LEU A 380 23.66 -2.99 2.91
C LEU A 380 23.07 -1.83 2.12
N ASN A 381 21.74 -1.78 1.98
CA ASN A 381 21.08 -0.70 1.24
C ASN A 381 21.31 0.67 1.88
N GLY A 382 21.31 0.75 3.21
CA GLY A 382 21.64 2.00 3.93
C GLY A 382 23.05 2.48 3.64
N PHE A 383 24.03 1.57 3.60
CA PHE A 383 25.40 1.90 3.22
C PHE A 383 25.50 2.33 1.75
N LEU A 384 24.86 1.61 0.83
CA LEU A 384 24.87 1.97 -0.60
C LEU A 384 24.24 3.32 -0.89
N HIS A 385 23.23 3.71 -0.11
CA HIS A 385 22.68 5.05 -0.17
C HIS A 385 23.73 6.12 0.16
N GLU A 386 24.54 5.93 1.21
CA GLU A 386 25.63 6.87 1.51
C GLU A 386 26.71 6.89 0.43
N VAL A 387 27.04 5.72 -0.14
CA VAL A 387 27.99 5.61 -1.25
C VAL A 387 27.50 6.41 -2.47
N GLU A 388 26.22 6.27 -2.83
CA GLU A 388 25.62 7.04 -3.92
C GLU A 388 25.68 8.55 -3.64
N GLN A 389 25.36 8.98 -2.41
CA GLN A 389 25.47 10.39 -2.03
C GLN A 389 26.91 10.91 -2.11
N GLN A 390 27.89 10.13 -1.69
CA GLN A 390 29.31 10.50 -1.75
C GLN A 390 29.85 10.57 -3.18
N GLN A 391 29.38 9.70 -4.08
CA GLN A 391 29.74 9.72 -5.49
C GLN A 391 29.21 10.95 -6.22
N LEU A 392 27.97 11.36 -5.89
CA LEU A 392 27.37 12.58 -6.44
C LEU A 392 27.92 13.86 -5.79
N ASN A 393 28.28 13.79 -4.51
CA ASN A 393 28.87 14.88 -3.74
C ASN A 393 30.09 14.39 -2.94
N PRO A 394 31.32 14.58 -3.45
CA PRO A 394 32.54 14.09 -2.81
C PRO A 394 32.78 14.61 -1.38
N SER A 395 32.12 15.69 -0.97
CA SER A 395 32.19 16.23 0.39
C SER A 395 31.26 15.53 1.38
N ALA A 396 30.35 14.66 0.92
CA ALA A 396 29.48 13.90 1.81
C ALA A 396 30.27 12.80 2.54
N PRO A 397 30.21 12.74 3.88
CA PRO A 397 30.91 11.72 4.65
C PRO A 397 30.23 10.34 4.50
N VAL A 398 31.04 9.29 4.48
CA VAL A 398 30.58 7.90 4.63
C VAL A 398 30.78 7.48 6.07
N THR A 399 29.74 6.93 6.69
CA THR A 399 29.75 6.53 8.09
C THR A 399 30.70 5.37 8.32
N ASP A 400 31.51 5.47 9.38
CA ASP A 400 32.40 4.39 9.79
C ASP A 400 31.61 3.23 10.40
N ILE A 401 31.61 2.09 9.71
CA ILE A 401 30.92 0.87 10.13
C ILE A 401 31.90 -0.25 10.56
N ARG A 402 33.11 0.08 11.01
CA ARG A 402 34.10 -0.92 11.51
C ARG A 402 33.54 -1.89 12.56
N LYS A 403 32.75 -1.40 13.52
CA LYS A 403 32.09 -2.26 14.54
C LYS A 403 31.08 -3.23 13.92
N VAL A 404 30.45 -2.82 12.82
CA VAL A 404 29.49 -3.65 12.08
C VAL A 404 30.24 -4.74 11.33
N THR A 405 31.36 -4.41 10.67
CA THR A 405 32.19 -5.42 9.98
C THR A 405 32.80 -6.43 10.94
N GLU A 406 33.23 -6.01 12.14
CA GLU A 406 33.62 -6.93 13.21
C GLU A 406 32.48 -7.87 13.64
N LYS A 407 31.24 -7.38 13.71
CA LYS A 407 30.09 -8.24 14.00
C LYS A 407 29.79 -9.20 12.83
N ILE A 408 29.96 -8.75 11.59
CA ILE A 408 29.82 -9.60 10.40
C ILE A 408 30.80 -10.78 10.47
N ASP A 409 32.06 -10.53 10.82
CA ASP A 409 33.09 -11.58 10.97
C ASP A 409 32.64 -12.68 11.95
N ASN A 410 31.96 -12.30 13.03
CA ASN A 410 31.44 -13.24 14.03
C ASN A 410 30.17 -13.98 13.58
N LEU A 411 29.34 -13.34 12.73
CA LEU A 411 28.07 -13.91 12.25
C LEU A 411 28.26 -14.89 11.09
N LEU A 412 29.19 -14.62 10.17
CA LEU A 412 29.37 -15.40 8.94
C LEU A 412 29.56 -16.91 9.17
N PRO A 413 30.39 -17.37 10.13
CA PRO A 413 30.59 -18.80 10.36
C PRO A 413 29.34 -19.55 10.82
N ALA A 414 28.40 -18.88 11.47
CA ALA A 414 27.17 -19.47 11.98
C ALA A 414 26.07 -19.62 10.91
N LEU A 415 26.24 -18.98 9.73
CA LEU A 415 25.24 -18.96 8.67
C LEU A 415 25.49 -20.05 7.63
N ALA A 416 24.59 -21.04 7.60
CA ALA A 416 24.69 -22.18 6.69
C ALA A 416 24.38 -21.81 5.23
N LYS A 417 23.44 -20.89 4.99
CA LYS A 417 22.93 -20.58 3.64
C LYS A 417 23.71 -19.44 2.99
N PRO A 418 24.27 -19.62 1.76
CA PRO A 418 24.95 -18.55 1.03
C PRO A 418 24.09 -17.30 0.84
N GLU A 419 22.78 -17.48 0.62
CA GLU A 419 21.79 -16.38 0.45
C GLU A 419 21.72 -15.44 1.66
N GLN A 420 21.98 -15.94 2.87
CA GLN A 420 22.01 -15.13 4.10
C GLN A 420 23.37 -14.46 4.31
N ARG A 421 24.45 -15.07 3.80
CA ARG A 421 25.82 -14.54 3.90
C ARG A 421 26.07 -13.44 2.88
N LEU A 422 25.52 -13.58 1.67
CA LEU A 422 25.76 -12.70 0.54
C LEU A 422 25.63 -11.20 0.86
N PRO A 423 24.54 -10.70 1.48
CA PRO A 423 24.45 -9.27 1.82
C PRO A 423 25.50 -8.82 2.85
N LEU A 424 25.87 -9.69 3.79
CA LEU A 424 26.87 -9.38 4.83
C LEU A 424 28.28 -9.33 4.23
N VAL A 425 28.64 -10.31 3.40
CA VAL A 425 29.92 -10.35 2.67
C VAL A 425 30.01 -9.14 1.74
N THR A 426 28.93 -8.82 1.02
CA THR A 426 28.86 -7.65 0.14
C THR A 426 29.10 -6.35 0.90
N LEU A 427 28.38 -6.13 2.00
CA LEU A 427 28.54 -4.93 2.84
C LEU A 427 29.97 -4.80 3.37
N HIS A 428 30.52 -5.87 3.92
CA HIS A 428 31.87 -5.88 4.45
C HIS A 428 32.91 -5.63 3.34
N TYR A 429 32.76 -6.26 2.19
CA TYR A 429 33.67 -6.10 1.07
C TYR A 429 33.64 -4.67 0.54
N TRP A 430 32.45 -4.11 0.31
CA TRP A 430 32.29 -2.76 -0.21
C TRP A 430 32.89 -1.73 0.74
N PHE A 431 32.60 -1.82 2.04
CA PHE A 431 33.18 -0.93 3.04
C PHE A 431 34.72 -0.96 3.07
N SER A 432 35.33 -2.09 2.72
CA SER A 432 36.80 -2.19 2.66
C SER A 432 37.46 -1.20 1.69
N HIS A 433 36.72 -0.68 0.70
CA HIS A 433 37.21 0.35 -0.22
C HIS A 433 37.45 1.70 0.46
N TRP A 434 36.81 1.96 1.60
CA TRP A 434 37.00 3.19 2.40
C TRP A 434 38.05 3.03 3.51
N LEU A 435 38.67 1.86 3.63
CA LEU A 435 39.75 1.62 4.59
C LEU A 435 41.13 1.92 3.97
N PRO A 436 42.11 2.37 4.79
CA PRO A 436 43.51 2.46 4.37
C PRO A 436 44.04 1.13 3.82
N ALA A 437 45.02 1.17 2.93
CA ALA A 437 45.47 -0.01 2.17
C ALA A 437 45.83 -1.23 3.05
N ASP A 438 46.44 -1.03 4.22
CA ASP A 438 46.80 -2.11 5.14
C ASP A 438 45.59 -2.69 5.88
N GLU A 439 44.65 -1.84 6.29
CA GLU A 439 43.38 -2.27 6.90
C GLU A 439 42.47 -2.95 5.88
N ARG A 440 42.43 -2.45 4.63
CA ARG A 440 41.70 -3.08 3.53
C ARG A 440 42.18 -4.51 3.29
N LYS A 441 43.50 -4.75 3.24
CA LYS A 441 44.06 -6.11 3.10
C LYS A 441 43.63 -7.02 4.25
N LYS A 442 43.68 -6.53 5.50
CA LYS A 442 43.23 -7.28 6.67
C LYS A 442 41.73 -7.57 6.61
N ALA A 443 40.91 -6.58 6.26
CA ALA A 443 39.46 -6.72 6.09
C ALA A 443 39.11 -7.78 5.04
N ILE A 444 39.74 -7.73 3.86
CA ILE A 444 39.52 -8.74 2.81
C ILE A 444 40.00 -10.13 3.27
N SER A 445 41.12 -10.20 4.00
CA SER A 445 41.63 -11.46 4.56
C SER A 445 40.70 -12.09 5.59
N ARG A 446 39.94 -11.28 6.37
CA ARG A 446 38.95 -11.77 7.34
C ARG A 446 37.75 -12.43 6.66
N LEU A 447 37.36 -11.95 5.48
CA LEU A 447 36.32 -12.59 4.67
C LEU A 447 36.75 -13.97 4.15
N GLY A 448 38.05 -14.22 3.97
CA GLY A 448 38.61 -15.54 3.72
C GLY A 448 37.88 -16.32 2.61
N THR A 449 37.32 -17.49 2.97
CA THR A 449 36.58 -18.38 2.06
C THR A 449 35.21 -17.85 1.67
N PHE A 450 34.63 -16.93 2.43
CA PHE A 450 33.30 -16.35 2.14
C PHE A 450 33.32 -15.41 0.93
N LEU A 451 34.48 -14.95 0.47
CA LEU A 451 34.60 -14.22 -0.80
C LEU A 451 34.12 -15.03 -2.00
N GLY A 452 34.18 -16.37 -1.93
CA GLY A 452 33.65 -17.24 -2.97
C GLY A 452 32.14 -17.08 -3.20
N ASP A 453 31.40 -16.61 -2.19
CA ASP A 453 29.96 -16.34 -2.33
C ASP A 453 29.71 -15.18 -3.34
N LEU A 454 30.70 -14.32 -3.61
CA LEU A 454 30.64 -13.22 -4.59
C LEU A 454 31.12 -13.62 -6.01
N GLU A 455 31.52 -14.87 -6.23
CA GLU A 455 31.95 -15.34 -7.56
C GLU A 455 30.75 -15.76 -8.44
N GLY A 456 29.60 -16.03 -7.82
CA GLY A 456 28.39 -16.48 -8.50
C GLY A 456 27.61 -15.36 -9.20
N GLU A 457 26.76 -15.76 -10.15
CA GLU A 457 25.82 -14.91 -10.89
C GLU A 457 24.73 -14.33 -9.95
N SER A 458 25.07 -13.26 -9.26
CA SER A 458 24.20 -12.55 -8.32
C SER A 458 24.18 -11.04 -8.59
N ALA A 459 23.12 -10.37 -8.14
CA ALA A 459 23.00 -8.92 -8.32
C ALA A 459 24.08 -8.18 -7.49
N GLU A 460 24.39 -8.68 -6.30
CA GLU A 460 25.42 -8.17 -5.42
C GLU A 460 26.80 -8.19 -6.09
N ALA A 461 27.19 -9.36 -6.63
CA ALA A 461 28.44 -9.49 -7.36
C ALA A 461 28.46 -8.65 -8.64
N PHE A 462 27.35 -8.62 -9.39
CA PHE A 462 27.21 -7.78 -10.58
C PHE A 462 27.52 -6.31 -10.28
N PHE A 463 26.87 -5.72 -9.28
CA PHE A 463 27.06 -4.31 -8.94
C PHE A 463 28.41 -4.02 -8.30
N LEU A 464 29.05 -4.99 -7.66
CA LEU A 464 30.46 -4.85 -7.23
C LEU A 464 31.40 -4.72 -8.44
N TYR A 465 31.25 -5.54 -9.48
CA TYR A 465 32.03 -5.38 -10.72
C TYR A 465 31.82 -4.00 -11.35
N VAL A 466 30.55 -3.58 -11.46
CA VAL A 466 30.19 -2.26 -12.00
C VAL A 466 30.83 -1.14 -11.19
N TYR A 467 30.76 -1.20 -9.86
CA TYR A 467 31.37 -0.22 -8.95
C TYR A 467 32.89 -0.17 -9.10
N GLU A 468 33.55 -1.30 -9.30
CA GLU A 468 35.00 -1.37 -9.56
C GLU A 468 35.39 -0.91 -10.96
N GLY A 469 34.44 -0.46 -11.79
CA GLY A 469 34.65 -0.09 -13.18
C GLY A 469 35.10 -1.27 -14.06
N ARG A 470 34.76 -2.49 -13.66
CA ARG A 470 35.08 -3.73 -14.39
C ARG A 470 33.83 -4.29 -15.05
N LEU A 471 34.00 -4.88 -16.22
CA LEU A 471 32.92 -5.64 -16.84
C LEU A 471 32.81 -7.00 -16.14
N PRO A 472 31.60 -7.41 -15.71
CA PRO A 472 31.40 -8.74 -15.13
C PRO A 472 31.89 -9.83 -16.10
N PRO A 473 32.41 -10.97 -15.60
CA PRO A 473 32.95 -12.01 -16.47
C PRO A 473 31.89 -12.81 -17.25
N TRP A 474 30.61 -12.69 -16.89
CA TRP A 474 29.51 -13.46 -17.47
C TRP A 474 29.04 -12.91 -18.83
N PRO A 475 28.38 -13.71 -19.69
CA PRO A 475 27.85 -13.22 -20.96
C PRO A 475 26.93 -12.00 -20.81
N ALA A 476 26.92 -11.10 -21.81
CA ALA A 476 26.11 -9.87 -21.77
C ALA A 476 24.62 -10.17 -21.53
N LYS A 477 24.10 -11.23 -22.14
CA LYS A 477 22.71 -11.68 -21.95
C LYS A 477 22.42 -12.12 -20.52
N THR A 478 23.34 -12.87 -19.90
CA THR A 478 23.22 -13.26 -18.48
C THR A 478 23.22 -12.04 -17.57
N CYS A 479 24.07 -11.05 -17.84
CA CYS A 479 24.06 -9.79 -17.09
C CYS A 479 22.73 -9.03 -17.23
N GLU A 480 22.16 -9.00 -18.44
CA GLU A 480 20.85 -8.39 -18.67
C GLU A 480 19.74 -9.12 -17.90
N ASP A 481 19.70 -10.46 -17.95
CA ASP A 481 18.71 -11.25 -17.23
C ASP A 481 18.82 -11.06 -15.70
N LEU A 482 20.05 -10.96 -15.17
CA LEU A 482 20.31 -10.61 -13.76
C LEU A 482 19.78 -9.22 -13.41
N LEU A 483 20.03 -8.23 -14.27
CA LEU A 483 19.59 -6.87 -14.05
C LEU A 483 18.06 -6.74 -14.15
N ASP A 484 17.41 -7.47 -15.06
CA ASP A 484 15.95 -7.57 -15.15
C ASP A 484 15.35 -8.19 -13.90
N LYS A 485 15.99 -9.24 -13.38
CA LYS A 485 15.59 -9.86 -12.11
C LYS A 485 15.73 -8.86 -10.96
N TYR A 486 16.82 -8.08 -10.93
CA TYR A 486 17.01 -7.02 -9.95
C TYR A 486 15.89 -5.96 -10.03
N PHE A 487 15.58 -5.40 -11.21
CA PHE A 487 14.53 -4.40 -11.36
C PHE A 487 13.15 -4.88 -10.90
N LYS A 488 12.82 -6.15 -11.15
CA LYS A 488 11.56 -6.78 -10.70
C LYS A 488 11.46 -6.92 -9.17
N PHE A 489 12.59 -7.03 -8.46
CA PHE A 489 12.61 -7.39 -7.05
C PHE A 489 13.24 -6.35 -6.10
N ARG A 490 13.85 -5.27 -6.61
CA ARG A 490 14.58 -4.26 -5.80
C ARG A 490 13.77 -3.55 -4.72
N TYR A 491 12.43 -3.53 -4.81
CA TYR A 491 11.53 -2.91 -3.82
C TYR A 491 10.81 -3.93 -2.92
N ARG A 492 11.12 -5.23 -3.04
CA ARG A 492 10.61 -6.23 -2.10
C ARG A 492 11.42 -6.18 -0.81
N ASP A 493 10.79 -6.60 0.28
CA ASP A 493 11.46 -6.72 1.57
C ASP A 493 12.69 -7.66 1.47
N LYS A 494 13.76 -7.30 2.18
CA LYS A 494 15.02 -8.06 2.24
C LYS A 494 15.64 -8.34 0.85
N ARG A 495 15.75 -7.31 0.02
CA ARG A 495 16.42 -7.36 -1.29
C ARG A 495 17.41 -6.21 -1.46
N LEU A 496 18.39 -6.43 -2.33
CA LEU A 496 19.36 -5.42 -2.72
C LEU A 496 18.67 -4.26 -3.42
N ASN A 497 19.01 -3.05 -3.02
CA ASN A 497 18.68 -1.83 -3.72
C ASN A 497 19.93 -0.93 -3.77
N VAL A 498 20.59 -0.90 -4.93
CA VAL A 498 21.83 -0.15 -5.15
C VAL A 498 21.63 1.34 -5.46
N GLY A 499 20.39 1.83 -5.42
CA GLY A 499 20.08 3.21 -5.78
C GLY A 499 20.01 3.44 -7.28
N SER A 500 19.92 4.71 -7.67
CA SER A 500 19.73 5.09 -9.07
C SER A 500 21.05 5.05 -9.82
N LEU A 501 22.11 5.63 -9.25
CA LEU A 501 23.42 5.79 -9.88
C LEU A 501 24.00 4.45 -10.32
N LEU A 502 24.06 3.48 -9.41
CA LEU A 502 24.58 2.15 -9.73
C LEU A 502 23.63 1.34 -10.61
N GLY A 503 22.32 1.57 -10.50
CA GLY A 503 21.33 1.00 -11.42
C GLY A 503 21.57 1.44 -12.87
N ALA A 504 21.80 2.74 -13.09
CA ALA A 504 22.13 3.32 -14.39
C ALA A 504 23.51 2.83 -14.87
N ALA A 505 24.50 2.80 -13.97
CA ALA A 505 25.83 2.28 -14.26
C ALA A 505 25.78 0.81 -14.71
N GLY A 506 24.88 0.01 -14.12
CA GLY A 506 24.64 -1.37 -14.53
C GLY A 506 24.17 -1.49 -15.97
N LEU A 507 23.21 -0.66 -16.39
CA LEU A 507 22.74 -0.63 -17.79
C LEU A 507 23.85 -0.21 -18.75
N LEU A 508 24.61 0.83 -18.41
CA LEU A 508 25.73 1.31 -19.23
C LEU A 508 26.87 0.27 -19.33
N ALA A 509 27.17 -0.43 -18.23
CA ALA A 509 28.17 -1.51 -18.23
C ALA A 509 27.75 -2.66 -19.15
N ILE A 510 26.48 -3.05 -19.16
CA ILE A 510 25.98 -4.08 -20.09
C ILE A 510 25.98 -3.55 -21.53
N ALA A 511 25.62 -2.29 -21.75
CA ALA A 511 25.70 -1.65 -23.06
C ALA A 511 27.14 -1.69 -23.62
N GLU A 512 28.14 -1.42 -22.78
CA GLU A 512 29.55 -1.55 -23.17
C GLU A 512 29.92 -2.99 -23.55
N LYS A 513 29.39 -3.99 -22.83
CA LYS A 513 29.59 -5.39 -23.20
C LYS A 513 29.03 -5.73 -24.58
N PHE A 514 27.84 -5.21 -24.91
CA PHE A 514 27.25 -5.41 -26.24
C PHE A 514 28.02 -4.67 -27.32
N ARG A 515 28.49 -3.44 -27.05
CA ARG A 515 29.35 -2.68 -27.98
C ARG A 515 30.66 -3.43 -28.27
N LEU A 516 31.33 -3.96 -27.25
CA LEU A 516 32.55 -4.76 -27.41
C LEU A 516 32.33 -6.09 -28.15
N ALA A 517 31.08 -6.56 -28.21
CA ALA A 517 30.68 -7.72 -29.00
C ALA A 517 30.15 -7.35 -30.40
N GLU A 518 30.33 -6.09 -30.84
CA GLU A 518 29.85 -5.55 -32.12
C GLU A 518 28.32 -5.62 -32.29
N GLN A 519 27.58 -5.57 -31.17
CA GLN A 519 26.11 -5.59 -31.12
C GLN A 519 25.54 -4.21 -30.78
N ASP A 520 25.87 -3.21 -31.61
CA ASP A 520 25.55 -1.79 -31.38
C ASP A 520 24.06 -1.49 -31.20
N ARG A 521 23.19 -2.25 -31.88
CA ARG A 521 21.74 -2.11 -31.73
C ARG A 521 21.28 -2.40 -30.29
N GLU A 522 21.84 -3.44 -29.67
CA GLU A 522 21.53 -3.80 -28.29
C GLU A 522 22.15 -2.82 -27.29
N ALA A 523 23.36 -2.33 -27.56
CA ALA A 523 23.99 -1.29 -26.76
C ALA A 523 23.13 0.00 -26.75
N ARG A 524 22.66 0.48 -27.91
CA ARG A 524 21.75 1.63 -28.01
C ARG A 524 20.44 1.40 -27.27
N ARG A 525 19.83 0.22 -27.40
CA ARG A 525 18.60 -0.14 -26.69
C ARG A 525 18.78 -0.03 -25.17
N LEU A 526 19.92 -0.49 -24.63
CA LEU A 526 20.19 -0.43 -23.20
C LEU A 526 20.47 0.99 -22.70
N ILE A 527 21.07 1.85 -23.52
CA ILE A 527 21.27 3.25 -23.13
C ILE A 527 19.93 3.99 -23.13
N ALA A 528 19.08 3.79 -24.14
CA ALA A 528 17.73 4.33 -24.15
C ALA A 528 16.93 3.85 -22.93
N ARG A 529 17.02 2.56 -22.61
CA ARG A 529 16.44 2.02 -21.37
C ARG A 529 16.99 2.69 -20.11
N ALA A 530 18.27 3.06 -20.07
CA ALA A 530 18.84 3.77 -18.92
C ALA A 530 18.24 5.17 -18.75
N VAL A 531 17.97 5.87 -19.85
CA VAL A 531 17.25 7.15 -19.85
C VAL A 531 15.81 6.97 -19.34
N GLU A 532 15.11 5.94 -19.80
CA GLU A 532 13.73 5.63 -19.40
C GLU A 532 13.61 5.21 -17.92
N GLU A 533 14.55 4.41 -17.41
CA GLU A 533 14.54 3.90 -16.02
C GLU A 533 15.07 4.94 -15.02
N PHE A 534 15.92 5.87 -15.45
CA PHE A 534 16.55 6.90 -14.60
C PHE A 534 16.45 8.31 -15.20
N PRO A 535 15.22 8.82 -15.45
CA PRO A 535 15.01 10.07 -16.17
C PRO A 535 15.56 11.31 -15.44
N GLY A 536 15.78 11.24 -14.12
CA GLY A 536 16.35 12.33 -13.33
C GLY A 536 17.83 12.61 -13.58
N MET A 537 18.55 11.76 -14.33
CA MET A 537 19.97 11.93 -14.60
C MET A 537 20.20 12.64 -15.93
N ALA A 538 20.23 13.98 -15.91
CA ALA A 538 20.39 14.81 -17.11
C ALA A 538 21.53 14.37 -18.05
N ARG A 539 22.66 13.90 -17.50
CA ARG A 539 23.81 13.47 -18.28
C ARG A 539 23.57 12.21 -19.13
N LEU A 540 22.63 11.33 -18.76
CA LEU A 540 22.23 10.20 -19.61
C LEU A 540 21.58 10.68 -20.91
N TRP A 541 20.72 11.70 -20.82
CA TRP A 541 20.09 12.34 -21.98
C TRP A 541 21.13 13.01 -22.88
N GLU A 542 22.08 13.73 -22.29
CA GLU A 542 23.18 14.35 -23.03
C GLU A 542 24.05 13.31 -23.73
N PHE A 543 24.29 12.18 -23.09
CA PHE A 543 25.06 11.08 -23.68
C PHE A 543 24.31 10.42 -24.84
N GLU A 544 23.02 10.14 -24.68
CA GLU A 544 22.17 9.58 -25.73
C GLU A 544 22.04 10.51 -26.95
N SER A 545 21.83 11.81 -26.73
CA SER A 545 21.68 12.79 -27.81
C SER A 545 22.94 13.01 -28.66
N ARG A 546 24.12 12.60 -28.17
CA ARG A 546 25.41 12.74 -28.88
C ARG A 546 25.73 11.55 -29.78
N PHE A 547 24.83 10.58 -29.93
CA PHE A 547 25.07 9.41 -30.77
C PHE A 547 25.20 9.77 -32.26
N GLY A 548 26.35 9.45 -32.86
CA GLY A 548 26.58 9.43 -34.31
C GLY A 548 26.30 8.04 -34.91
N GLU A 549 26.90 7.74 -36.07
CA GLU A 549 26.84 6.41 -36.70
C GLU A 549 27.55 5.33 -35.86
N GLU A 550 28.72 5.64 -35.28
CA GLU A 550 29.46 4.76 -34.37
C GLU A 550 29.21 5.11 -32.89
N LEU A 551 29.14 4.09 -32.03
CA LEU A 551 29.04 4.27 -30.58
C LEU A 551 30.43 4.50 -29.96
N PRO A 552 30.64 5.59 -29.20
CA PRO A 552 31.86 5.75 -28.43
C PRO A 552 31.96 4.70 -27.32
N PRO A 553 33.17 4.45 -26.77
CA PRO A 553 33.32 3.65 -25.55
C PRO A 553 32.42 4.17 -24.42
N ILE A 554 31.73 3.25 -23.74
CA ILE A 554 30.74 3.58 -22.72
C ILE A 554 31.36 3.38 -21.33
N GLY A 555 31.91 4.45 -20.77
CA GLY A 555 32.39 4.50 -19.38
C GLY A 555 31.33 5.11 -18.46
N TRP A 556 30.71 4.33 -17.57
CA TRP A 556 29.59 4.83 -16.78
C TRP A 556 29.96 6.01 -15.87
N TRP A 557 31.18 6.04 -15.32
CA TRP A 557 31.66 7.14 -14.47
C TRP A 557 31.80 8.45 -15.25
N GLU A 558 32.27 8.37 -16.50
CA GLU A 558 32.38 9.53 -17.42
C GLU A 558 31.00 10.05 -17.83
N VAL A 559 30.03 9.14 -17.96
CA VAL A 559 28.66 9.52 -18.34
C VAL A 559 27.90 10.09 -17.13
N LEU A 560 27.99 9.45 -15.96
CA LEU A 560 27.09 9.72 -14.83
C LEU A 560 27.67 10.67 -13.77
N LEU A 561 28.99 10.69 -13.54
CA LEU A 561 29.59 11.47 -12.44
C LEU A 561 30.04 12.86 -12.90
N PRO A 562 29.95 13.90 -12.03
CA PRO A 562 30.47 15.24 -12.32
C PRO A 562 31.92 15.23 -12.83
N GLU A 563 32.26 16.13 -13.77
CA GLU A 563 33.58 16.14 -14.45
C GLU A 563 34.79 16.18 -13.50
N GLY A 564 34.65 16.83 -12.33
CA GLY A 564 35.69 16.86 -11.29
C GLY A 564 35.90 15.53 -10.56
N VAL A 565 34.90 14.66 -10.51
CA VAL A 565 34.92 13.35 -9.83
C VAL A 565 35.41 12.26 -10.78
N ALA A 566 34.91 12.27 -12.03
CA ALA A 566 35.31 11.30 -13.06
C ALA A 566 36.84 11.30 -13.33
N SER A 567 37.48 12.47 -13.27
CA SER A 567 38.94 12.62 -13.43
C SER A 567 39.76 12.03 -12.28
N ALA A 568 39.20 12.01 -11.06
CA ALA A 568 39.86 11.43 -9.88
C ALA A 568 39.72 9.90 -9.82
N GLU A 569 38.55 9.36 -10.18
CA GLU A 569 38.32 7.91 -10.21
C GLU A 569 39.09 7.21 -11.34
N SER A 570 39.14 7.82 -12.53
CA SER A 570 39.95 7.33 -13.67
C SER A 570 41.44 7.15 -13.30
N LYS A 571 41.98 8.05 -12.45
CA LYS A 571 43.37 7.96 -11.94
C LYS A 571 43.58 6.87 -10.88
N ASN A 572 42.59 6.63 -10.02
CA ASN A 572 42.67 5.62 -8.96
C ASN A 572 42.51 4.17 -9.49
N MET A 573 41.91 3.98 -10.68
CA MET A 573 41.79 2.66 -11.29
C MET A 573 43.05 2.18 -12.02
N ALA A 574 43.84 3.10 -12.59
CA ALA A 574 45.10 2.77 -13.26
C ALA A 574 46.16 2.14 -12.32
N THR A 575 46.00 2.29 -10.99
CA THR A 575 46.95 1.85 -9.96
C THR A 575 46.60 0.49 -9.32
N GLY A 576 45.47 -0.14 -9.67
CA GLY A 576 45.00 -1.42 -9.08
C GLY A 576 45.70 -2.70 -9.58
N LYS A 577 47.02 -2.86 -9.39
CA LYS A 577 47.81 -4.02 -9.89
C LYS A 577 47.72 -5.33 -9.06
N THR A 578 46.99 -5.38 -7.94
CA THR A 578 47.16 -6.48 -6.94
C THR A 578 46.17 -7.66 -7.05
N LEU A 579 45.29 -7.71 -8.06
CA LEU A 579 44.33 -8.82 -8.25
C LEU A 579 44.53 -9.63 -9.55
N SER A 580 45.59 -9.35 -10.32
CA SER A 580 46.01 -10.19 -11.46
C SER A 580 46.30 -11.65 -11.08
N LYS A 581 46.52 -11.94 -9.79
CA LYS A 581 46.75 -13.28 -9.26
C LYS A 581 45.49 -14.15 -9.13
N LEU A 582 44.28 -13.56 -9.03
CA LEU A 582 43.04 -14.34 -9.03
C LEU A 582 42.71 -14.86 -10.44
N ASN A 583 42.88 -14.00 -11.46
CA ASN A 583 42.68 -14.35 -12.87
C ASN A 583 43.78 -15.28 -13.45
N ALA A 584 44.97 -15.32 -12.86
CA ALA A 584 46.05 -16.20 -13.32
C ALA A 584 45.78 -17.71 -13.05
N ARG A 585 44.90 -18.05 -12.08
CA ARG A 585 44.53 -19.43 -11.78
C ARG A 585 43.44 -20.01 -12.71
N LEU A 586 42.84 -19.18 -13.56
CA LEU A 586 41.74 -19.56 -14.45
C LEU A 586 42.13 -19.67 -15.94
N ARG A 587 43.43 -19.69 -16.27
CA ARG A 587 43.87 -20.12 -17.61
C ARG A 587 43.81 -21.65 -17.69
N PRO A 588 43.07 -22.26 -18.64
CA PRO A 588 43.29 -23.65 -18.97
C PRO A 588 44.75 -23.79 -19.45
N SER A 589 45.50 -24.73 -18.88
CA SER A 589 46.84 -25.04 -19.39
C SER A 589 46.74 -25.47 -20.86
N ALA A 590 47.17 -24.59 -21.77
CA ALA A 590 47.40 -24.96 -23.15
C ALA A 590 48.63 -25.88 -23.18
N LYS A 591 48.42 -27.18 -23.02
CA LYS A 591 49.46 -28.17 -23.37
C LYS A 591 49.64 -28.12 -24.89
N PRO A 592 50.87 -27.95 -25.42
CA PRO A 592 51.12 -28.03 -26.84
C PRO A 592 50.84 -29.47 -27.33
N ARG A 593 50.01 -29.60 -28.36
CA ARG A 593 49.77 -30.88 -29.06
C ARG A 593 51.08 -31.32 -29.73
N ALA A 594 51.53 -32.52 -29.38
CA ALA A 594 52.65 -33.20 -30.03
C ALA A 594 52.31 -33.58 -31.49
N PRO A 595 53.30 -33.63 -32.41
CA PRO A 595 53.08 -33.91 -33.81
C PRO A 595 52.67 -35.37 -34.06
N LEU A 596 51.66 -35.56 -34.92
CA LEU A 596 51.16 -36.84 -35.38
C LEU A 596 52.23 -37.60 -36.18
N HIS A 597 52.81 -38.65 -35.58
CA HIS A 597 53.53 -39.67 -36.32
C HIS A 597 52.55 -40.54 -37.12
N ARG A 598 52.70 -40.54 -38.45
CA ARG A 598 52.15 -41.57 -39.35
C ARG A 598 52.60 -42.96 -38.88
N ARG A 599 51.66 -43.86 -38.61
CA ARG A 599 51.91 -45.30 -38.48
C ARG A 599 51.24 -46.04 -39.64
N ALA A 600 52.03 -46.91 -40.24
CA ALA A 600 51.71 -47.75 -41.38
C ALA A 600 50.61 -48.78 -41.08
N VAL A 601 49.85 -49.08 -42.12
CA VAL A 601 48.80 -50.12 -42.18
C VAL A 601 49.46 -51.51 -42.26
N PRO A 602 49.03 -52.50 -41.46
CA PRO A 602 49.44 -53.89 -41.67
C PRO A 602 48.56 -54.58 -42.71
N GLN A 603 49.22 -55.29 -43.62
CA GLN A 603 48.60 -56.26 -44.53
C GLN A 603 47.82 -57.33 -43.75
N THR A 604 46.58 -57.60 -44.16
CA THR A 604 45.92 -58.87 -43.90
C THR A 604 45.49 -59.51 -45.22
N ARG A 605 46.15 -60.64 -45.53
CA ARG A 605 45.75 -61.66 -46.48
C ARG A 605 44.57 -62.47 -45.90
N LYS A 606 43.56 -62.76 -46.72
CA LYS A 606 42.95 -64.09 -47.02
C LYS A 606 41.63 -63.84 -47.76
N ARG A 607 41.51 -64.28 -49.01
CA ARG A 607 41.03 -65.61 -49.48
C ARG A 607 39.56 -65.86 -49.10
N GLY A 608 38.73 -66.02 -50.13
CA GLY A 608 37.32 -66.37 -50.06
C GLY A 608 36.57 -65.54 -51.08
#